data_AF-A0A9E2R7E8-F1
#
_entry.id   AF-A0A9E2R7E8-F1
#
_cell.length_a   1.000
_cell.length_b   1.000
_cell.length_c   1.000
_cell.angle_alpha   90.00
_cell.angle_beta   90.00
_cell.angle_gamma   90.00
#
_symmetry.space_group_name_H-M   'P 1'
#
loop_
_entity.id
_entity.type
_entity.pdbx_description
1 polymer ?
#
loop_
_entity_poly.entity_id
_entity_poly.type
_entity_poly.pdbx_seq_one_letter_code
_entity_poly.pdbx_strand_id
1 'polypeptide(L)'
;MNTSTLSKTLIDFAFLAPLCGLLAGCAATRPIGDVAFGAGGAALANTLSKGNTAAIVGGAAGGVVLSEALHYAAKKETAKAYQAGYDKGRSDAVKQQYWLYVDMQRSRNRTDQVHLYEVHLPEQEIDGVTFKPSTKYLRIEE
;
A
#
# COMPACT_ATOMS: atom_id res chain seq x y z
N MET A 1 12.14 -6.48 50.88
CA MET A 1 11.65 -6.60 49.50
C MET A 1 10.46 -5.66 49.35
N ASN A 2 10.63 -4.58 48.58
CA ASN A 2 9.72 -3.42 48.58
C ASN A 2 8.46 -3.68 47.73
N THR A 3 7.30 -3.29 48.26
CA THR A 3 5.97 -3.42 47.65
C THR A 3 5.72 -2.44 46.49
N SER A 4 6.61 -1.47 46.27
CA SER A 4 6.46 -0.41 45.26
C SER A 4 6.87 -0.81 43.82
N THR A 5 7.61 -1.91 43.66
CA THR A 5 7.99 -2.42 42.33
C THR A 5 6.92 -3.33 41.71
N LEU A 6 6.03 -3.90 42.54
CA LEU A 6 4.96 -4.81 42.10
C LEU A 6 3.78 -4.07 41.43
N SER A 7 3.49 -2.81 41.81
CA SER A 7 2.38 -2.06 41.22
C SER A 7 2.72 -1.48 39.83
N LYS A 8 3.98 -1.12 39.59
CA LYS A 8 4.44 -0.61 38.28
C LYS A 8 4.38 -1.69 37.19
N THR A 9 4.79 -2.92 37.50
CA THR A 9 4.70 -4.03 36.54
C THR A 9 3.26 -4.38 36.20
N LEU A 10 2.32 -4.31 37.15
CA LEU A 10 0.89 -4.54 36.90
C LEU A 10 0.25 -3.47 36.00
N ILE A 11 0.67 -2.20 36.14
CA ILE A 11 0.16 -1.10 35.30
C ILE A 11 0.72 -1.18 33.88
N ASP A 12 1.99 -1.55 33.72
CA ASP A 12 2.61 -1.76 32.40
C ASP A 12 2.00 -2.96 31.65
N PHE A 13 1.66 -4.06 32.37
CA PHE A 13 0.93 -5.20 31.77
C PHE A 13 -0.52 -4.85 31.39
N ALA A 14 -1.18 -3.94 32.14
CA ALA A 14 -2.55 -3.51 31.86
C ALA A 14 -2.67 -2.66 30.57
N PHE A 15 -1.61 -1.96 30.17
CA PHE A 15 -1.56 -1.19 28.92
C PHE A 15 -1.03 -1.99 27.72
N LEU A 16 -0.12 -2.95 27.97
CA LEU A 16 0.47 -3.77 26.90
C LEU A 16 -0.48 -4.86 26.37
N ALA A 17 -1.32 -5.45 27.23
CA ALA A 17 -2.29 -6.47 26.84
C ALA A 17 -3.37 -6.00 25.83
N PRO A 18 -4.04 -4.85 26.00
CA PRO A 18 -5.02 -4.37 25.03
C PRO A 18 -4.38 -3.94 23.70
N LEU A 19 -3.15 -3.44 23.71
CA LEU A 19 -2.42 -3.05 22.50
C LEU A 19 -2.06 -4.27 21.63
N CYS A 20 -1.59 -5.36 22.25
CA CYS A 20 -1.35 -6.62 21.54
C CYS A 20 -2.66 -7.28 21.06
N GLY A 21 -3.75 -7.15 21.82
CA GLY A 21 -5.08 -7.62 21.42
C GLY A 21 -5.65 -6.88 20.20
N LEU A 22 -5.39 -5.57 20.08
CA LEU A 22 -5.83 -4.75 18.95
C LEU A 22 -5.12 -5.12 17.64
N LEU A 23 -3.80 -5.37 17.71
CA LEU A 23 -2.99 -5.75 16.54
C LEU A 23 -3.35 -7.14 16.02
N ALA A 24 -3.63 -8.10 16.92
CA ALA A 24 -4.12 -9.43 16.54
C ALA A 24 -5.60 -9.43 16.11
N GLY A 25 -6.40 -8.50 16.65
CA GLY A 25 -7.82 -8.35 16.36
C GLY A 25 -8.15 -7.90 14.93
N CYS A 26 -7.22 -7.20 14.25
CA CYS A 26 -7.41 -6.81 12.85
C CYS A 26 -7.59 -8.00 11.89
N ALA A 27 -7.15 -9.21 12.25
CA ALA A 27 -7.33 -10.42 11.45
C ALA A 27 -8.43 -11.37 12.00
N ALA A 28 -8.78 -11.27 13.29
CA ALA A 28 -9.69 -12.18 13.98
C ALA A 28 -11.11 -11.61 14.19
N THR A 29 -11.58 -10.74 13.29
CA THR A 29 -12.88 -10.06 13.41
C THR A 29 -14.10 -10.99 13.34
N ARG A 30 -13.95 -12.20 12.78
CA ARG A 30 -15.06 -13.13 12.57
C ARG A 30 -15.59 -13.77 13.87
N PRO A 31 -14.80 -14.57 14.62
CA PRO A 31 -15.34 -15.23 15.82
C PRO A 31 -15.74 -14.23 16.90
N ILE A 32 -15.04 -13.09 17.01
CA ILE A 32 -15.35 -12.05 17.98
C ILE A 32 -16.61 -11.27 17.55
N GLY A 33 -16.76 -10.98 16.25
CA GLY A 33 -17.92 -10.28 15.71
C GLY A 33 -19.21 -11.08 15.86
N ASP A 34 -19.20 -12.37 15.51
CA ASP A 34 -20.36 -13.25 15.64
C ASP A 34 -20.76 -13.46 17.11
N VAL A 35 -19.78 -13.65 18.01
CA VAL A 35 -20.03 -13.76 19.45
C VAL A 35 -20.53 -12.44 20.03
N ALA A 36 -19.98 -11.30 19.62
CA ALA A 36 -20.43 -9.98 20.06
C ALA A 36 -21.85 -9.66 19.55
N PHE A 37 -22.16 -10.00 18.30
CA PHE A 37 -23.50 -9.84 17.74
C PHE A 37 -24.50 -10.81 18.36
N GLY A 38 -24.12 -12.07 18.61
CA GLY A 38 -24.95 -13.04 19.30
C GLY A 38 -25.22 -12.62 20.76
N ALA A 39 -24.18 -12.24 21.50
CA ALA A 39 -24.32 -11.76 22.87
C ALA A 39 -25.11 -10.44 22.94
N GLY A 40 -24.84 -9.51 22.03
CA GLY A 40 -25.56 -8.24 21.90
C GLY A 40 -27.04 -8.45 21.53
N GLY A 41 -27.32 -9.38 20.62
CA GLY A 41 -28.68 -9.79 20.25
C GLY A 41 -29.45 -10.43 21.41
N ALA A 42 -28.80 -11.29 22.19
CA ALA A 42 -29.38 -11.85 23.41
C ALA A 42 -29.66 -10.78 24.46
N ALA A 43 -28.72 -9.86 24.69
CA ALA A 43 -28.88 -8.78 25.66
C ALA A 43 -30.03 -7.83 25.29
N LEU A 44 -30.13 -7.46 24.01
CA LEU A 44 -31.22 -6.63 23.48
C LEU A 44 -32.57 -7.35 23.58
N ALA A 45 -32.61 -8.64 23.28
CA ALA A 45 -33.85 -9.42 23.37
C ALA A 45 -34.29 -9.67 24.82
N ASN A 46 -33.35 -9.74 25.76
CA ASN A 46 -33.64 -9.86 27.19
C ASN A 46 -34.39 -8.62 27.72
N THR A 47 -33.94 -7.42 27.35
CA THR A 47 -34.57 -6.16 27.78
C THR A 47 -35.93 -5.95 27.11
N LEU A 48 -36.06 -6.30 25.83
CA LEU A 48 -37.31 -6.12 25.09
C LEU A 48 -38.40 -7.13 25.49
N SER A 49 -38.02 -8.36 25.84
CA SER A 49 -38.97 -9.44 26.15
C SER A 49 -39.26 -9.65 27.65
N LYS A 50 -38.73 -8.77 28.52
CA LYS A 50 -38.84 -8.86 29.99
C LYS A 50 -38.35 -10.22 30.54
N GLY A 51 -37.24 -10.72 30.02
CA GLY A 51 -36.64 -11.97 30.51
C GLY A 51 -37.23 -13.26 29.94
N ASN A 52 -37.93 -13.22 28.80
CA ASN A 52 -38.41 -14.43 28.13
C ASN A 52 -37.24 -15.17 27.45
N THR A 53 -36.89 -16.35 27.95
CA THR A 53 -35.80 -17.20 27.45
C THR A 53 -35.91 -17.50 25.95
N ALA A 54 -37.13 -17.67 25.41
CA ALA A 54 -37.31 -17.95 23.98
C ALA A 54 -36.89 -16.76 23.11
N ALA A 55 -37.18 -15.54 23.56
CA ALA A 55 -36.77 -14.33 22.87
C ALA A 55 -35.26 -14.08 22.98
N ILE A 56 -34.65 -14.39 24.14
CA ILE A 56 -33.19 -14.28 24.33
C ILE A 56 -32.43 -15.23 23.40
N VAL A 57 -32.84 -16.49 23.35
CA VAL A 57 -32.23 -17.49 22.45
C VAL A 57 -32.46 -17.11 20.99
N GLY A 58 -33.67 -16.65 20.64
CA GLY A 58 -33.98 -16.15 19.30
C GLY A 58 -33.15 -14.92 18.91
N GLY A 59 -32.92 -13.99 19.84
CA GLY A 59 -32.09 -12.80 19.64
C GLY A 59 -30.61 -13.13 19.46
N ALA A 60 -30.09 -14.11 20.22
CA ALA A 60 -28.72 -14.59 20.05
C ALA A 60 -28.51 -15.26 18.68
N ALA A 61 -29.40 -16.19 18.32
CA ALA A 61 -29.36 -16.85 17.02
C ALA A 61 -29.52 -15.84 15.87
N GLY A 62 -30.46 -14.90 16.01
CA GLY A 62 -30.68 -13.83 15.04
C GLY A 62 -29.47 -12.90 14.89
N GLY A 63 -28.77 -12.59 15.98
CA GLY A 63 -27.54 -11.81 15.96
C GLY A 63 -26.43 -12.47 15.16
N VAL A 64 -26.20 -13.77 15.37
CA VAL A 64 -25.18 -14.55 14.63
C VAL A 64 -25.52 -14.68 13.15
N VAL A 65 -26.79 -14.93 12.81
CA VAL A 65 -27.21 -15.01 11.39
C VAL A 65 -27.08 -13.66 10.70
N LEU A 66 -27.40 -12.57 11.40
CA LEU A 66 -27.23 -11.22 10.87
C LEU A 66 -25.77 -10.87 10.63
N SER A 67 -24.86 -11.25 11.54
CA SER A 67 -23.43 -11.02 11.36
C SER A 67 -22.87 -11.83 10.20
N GLU A 68 -23.32 -13.08 10.00
CA GLU A 68 -22.93 -13.89 8.83
C GLU A 68 -23.38 -13.24 7.51
N ALA A 69 -24.60 -12.71 7.46
CA ALA A 69 -25.10 -11.99 6.28
C ALA A 69 -24.31 -10.71 5.99
N LEU A 70 -24.02 -9.91 7.03
CA LEU A 70 -23.18 -8.71 6.91
C LEU A 70 -21.76 -9.06 6.44
N HIS A 71 -21.18 -10.14 6.98
CA HIS A 71 -19.88 -10.63 6.55
C HIS A 71 -19.87 -11.13 5.10
N TYR A 72 -20.94 -11.78 4.64
CA TYR A 72 -21.09 -12.21 3.25
C TYR A 72 -21.14 -11.01 2.29
N ALA A 73 -21.92 -9.98 2.64
CA ALA A 73 -21.99 -8.74 1.87
C ALA A 73 -20.62 -8.02 1.82
N ALA A 74 -19.96 -7.88 2.96
CA ALA A 74 -18.63 -7.27 3.05
C ALA A 74 -17.58 -8.04 2.22
N LYS A 75 -17.61 -9.39 2.25
CA LYS A 75 -16.70 -10.22 1.45
C LYS A 75 -16.91 -10.03 -0.05
N LYS A 76 -18.15 -9.83 -0.50
CA LYS A 76 -18.44 -9.56 -1.91
C LYS A 76 -17.83 -8.23 -2.36
N GLU A 77 -17.95 -7.20 -1.54
CA GLU A 77 -17.36 -5.89 -1.83
C GLU A 77 -15.82 -5.94 -1.80
N THR A 78 -15.21 -6.65 -0.86
CA THR A 78 -13.75 -6.81 -0.83
C THR A 78 -13.23 -7.60 -2.02
N ALA A 79 -13.94 -8.64 -2.47
CA ALA A 79 -13.57 -9.40 -3.67
C ALA A 79 -13.67 -8.57 -4.95
N LYS A 80 -14.73 -7.75 -5.09
CA LYS A 80 -14.84 -6.80 -6.21
C LYS A 80 -13.73 -5.77 -6.19
N ALA A 81 -13.45 -5.18 -5.03
CA ALA A 81 -12.37 -4.21 -4.87
C ALA A 81 -11.00 -4.82 -5.20
N TYR A 82 -10.77 -6.09 -4.82
CA TYR A 82 -9.57 -6.83 -5.17
C TYR A 82 -9.45 -7.06 -6.68
N GLN A 83 -10.52 -7.54 -7.34
CA GLN A 83 -10.53 -7.74 -8.79
C GLN A 83 -10.31 -6.44 -9.55
N ALA A 84 -11.03 -5.37 -9.18
CA ALA A 84 -10.86 -4.05 -9.80
C ALA A 84 -9.44 -3.50 -9.60
N GLY A 85 -8.86 -3.69 -8.41
CA GLY A 85 -7.48 -3.32 -8.13
C GLY A 85 -6.47 -4.15 -8.94
N TYR A 86 -6.73 -5.44 -9.10
CA TYR A 86 -5.90 -6.35 -9.90
C TYR A 86 -5.90 -5.95 -11.39
N ASP A 87 -7.07 -5.71 -11.96
CA ASP A 87 -7.22 -5.32 -13.37
C ASP A 87 -6.58 -3.95 -13.65
N LYS A 88 -6.76 -3.01 -12.72
CA LYS A 88 -6.12 -1.69 -12.78
C LYS A 88 -4.60 -1.80 -12.69
N GLY A 89 -4.08 -2.58 -11.73
CA GLY A 89 -2.64 -2.78 -11.54
C GLY A 89 -1.96 -3.42 -12.75
N ARG A 90 -2.59 -4.44 -13.35
CA ARG A 90 -2.08 -5.09 -14.56
C ARG A 90 -2.01 -4.12 -15.74
N SER A 91 -3.05 -3.29 -15.90
CA SER A 91 -3.11 -2.31 -16.98
C SER A 91 -2.06 -1.20 -16.82
N ASP A 92 -1.86 -0.72 -15.59
CA ASP A 92 -0.90 0.35 -15.31
C ASP A 92 0.55 -0.15 -15.43
N ALA A 93 0.84 -1.40 -15.04
CA ALA A 93 2.16 -2.01 -15.25
C ALA A 93 2.55 -2.10 -16.73
N VAL A 94 1.61 -2.53 -17.59
CA VAL A 94 1.85 -2.59 -19.05
C VAL A 94 2.09 -1.20 -19.64
N LYS A 95 1.33 -0.18 -19.20
CA LYS A 95 1.55 1.21 -19.64
C LYS A 95 2.92 1.73 -19.23
N GLN A 96 3.35 1.47 -17.99
CA GLN A 96 4.67 1.88 -17.52
C GLN A 96 5.79 1.24 -18.34
N GLN A 97 5.67 -0.07 -18.63
CA GLN A 97 6.62 -0.77 -19.49
C GLN A 97 6.64 -0.20 -20.92
N TYR A 98 5.47 0.13 -21.49
CA TYR A 98 5.38 0.77 -22.80
C TYR A 98 6.09 2.12 -22.83
N TRP A 99 5.81 2.99 -21.85
CA TRP A 99 6.45 4.31 -21.78
C TRP A 99 7.96 4.22 -21.60
N LEU A 100 8.43 3.28 -20.78
CA LEU A 100 9.86 3.02 -20.64
C LEU A 100 10.50 2.63 -21.98
N TYR A 101 9.86 1.75 -22.75
CA TYR A 101 10.35 1.35 -24.06
C TYR A 101 10.41 2.51 -25.06
N VAL A 102 9.35 3.32 -25.11
CA VAL A 102 9.29 4.52 -25.97
C VAL A 102 10.36 5.53 -25.58
N ASP A 103 10.59 5.74 -24.29
CA ASP A 103 11.61 6.66 -23.80
C ASP A 103 13.03 6.20 -24.16
N MET A 104 13.30 4.89 -24.03
CA MET A 104 14.56 4.29 -24.51
C MET A 104 14.75 4.45 -26.02
N GLN A 105 13.70 4.32 -26.82
CA GLN A 105 13.77 4.56 -28.27
C GLN A 105 14.04 6.02 -28.60
N ARG A 106 13.37 6.97 -27.93
CA ARG A 106 13.61 8.40 -28.10
C ARG A 106 15.03 8.79 -27.70
N SER A 107 15.53 8.22 -26.60
CA SER A 107 16.91 8.42 -26.13
C SER A 107 17.92 7.87 -27.14
N ARG A 108 17.74 6.64 -27.64
CA ARG A 108 18.61 6.07 -28.70
C ARG A 108 18.62 6.90 -29.98
N ASN A 109 17.47 7.41 -30.40
CA ASN A 109 17.40 8.28 -31.58
C ASN A 109 18.07 9.65 -31.36
N ARG A 110 18.21 10.12 -30.11
CA ARG A 110 18.93 11.37 -29.79
C ARG A 110 20.44 11.15 -29.79
N THR A 111 20.93 10.04 -29.26
CA THR A 111 22.38 9.73 -29.20
C THR A 111 23.02 9.55 -30.58
N ASP A 112 22.23 9.30 -31.64
CA ASP A 112 22.72 9.15 -33.02
C ASP A 112 22.81 10.49 -33.78
N GLN A 113 22.40 11.61 -33.16
CA GLN A 113 22.42 12.93 -33.79
C GLN A 113 23.76 13.65 -33.56
N VAL A 114 24.83 13.09 -34.13
CA VAL A 114 26.17 13.67 -34.07
C VAL A 114 26.28 14.82 -35.08
N HIS A 115 26.35 16.06 -34.58
CA HIS A 115 26.61 17.23 -35.41
C HIS A 115 28.12 17.56 -35.40
N LEU A 116 28.75 17.52 -36.57
CA LEU A 116 30.14 17.94 -36.78
C LEU A 116 30.15 19.41 -37.19
N TYR A 117 30.72 20.27 -36.34
CA TYR A 117 30.95 21.66 -36.68
C TYR A 117 32.41 21.87 -37.07
N GLU A 118 32.63 22.45 -38.24
CA GLU A 118 33.95 22.85 -38.72
C GLU A 118 34.38 24.13 -38.03
N VAL A 119 35.54 24.10 -37.36
CA VAL A 119 36.18 25.29 -36.83
C VAL A 119 37.48 25.51 -37.60
N HIS A 120 37.60 26.71 -38.17
CA HIS A 120 38.85 27.16 -38.81
C HIS A 120 39.77 27.69 -37.72
N LEU A 121 40.89 26.99 -37.49
CA LEU A 121 41.92 27.47 -36.59
C LEU A 121 42.90 28.34 -37.39
N PRO A 122 43.06 29.63 -37.03
CA PRO A 122 44.09 30.47 -37.61
C PRO A 122 45.47 29.98 -37.16
N GLU A 123 46.50 30.40 -37.89
CA GLU A 123 47.89 30.09 -37.54
C GLU A 123 48.22 30.64 -36.14
N GLN A 124 48.63 29.74 -35.24
CA GLN A 124 48.93 30.08 -33.85
C GLN A 124 50.27 29.47 -33.46
N GLU A 125 51.04 30.22 -32.69
CA GLU A 125 52.27 29.75 -32.06
C GLU A 125 51.98 29.48 -30.60
N ILE A 126 51.95 28.20 -30.22
CA ILE A 126 51.71 27.76 -28.84
C ILE A 126 52.93 26.95 -28.43
N ASP A 127 53.53 27.31 -27.29
CA ASP A 127 54.70 26.64 -26.70
C ASP A 127 55.90 26.49 -27.66
N GLY A 128 56.12 27.50 -28.52
CA GLY A 128 57.27 27.57 -29.44
C GLY A 128 57.16 26.69 -30.69
N VAL A 129 55.96 26.16 -30.99
CA VAL A 129 55.69 25.39 -32.21
C VAL A 129 54.64 26.12 -33.05
N THR A 130 54.97 26.41 -34.31
CA THR A 130 54.05 27.05 -35.26
C THR A 130 53.03 26.04 -35.80
N PHE A 131 51.76 26.22 -35.46
CA PHE A 131 50.67 25.40 -35.99
C PHE A 131 50.11 26.02 -37.27
N LYS A 132 50.32 25.33 -38.40
CA LYS A 132 49.75 25.72 -39.70
C LYS A 132 48.20 25.75 -39.64
N PRO A 133 47.55 26.63 -40.42
CA PRO A 133 46.09 26.72 -40.44
C PRO A 133 45.47 25.37 -40.81
N SER A 134 44.58 24.87 -39.95
CA SER A 134 43.94 23.57 -40.13
C SER A 134 42.47 23.63 -39.77
N THR A 135 41.65 22.93 -40.54
CA THR A 135 40.23 22.72 -40.25
C THR A 135 40.11 21.52 -39.32
N LYS A 136 39.57 21.72 -38.12
CA LYS A 136 39.29 20.64 -37.18
C LYS A 136 37.79 20.49 -37.01
N TYR A 137 37.34 19.24 -36.98
CA TYR A 137 35.94 18.90 -36.75
C TYR A 137 35.75 18.67 -35.25
N LEU A 138 34.87 19.48 -34.63
CA LEU A 138 34.46 19.25 -33.25
C LEU A 138 33.21 18.38 -33.26
N ARG A 139 33.27 17.26 -32.55
CA ARG A 139 32.11 16.41 -32.28
C ARG A 139 31.39 16.94 -31.05
N ILE A 140 30.17 17.43 -31.21
CA ILE A 140 29.32 17.84 -30.09
C ILE A 140 28.26 16.75 -29.90
N GLU A 141 28.17 16.23 -28.69
CA GLU A 141 27.09 15.35 -28.23
C GLU A 141 26.13 16.22 -27.40
N GLU A 142 24.85 16.21 -27.76
CA GLU A 142 23.79 17.01 -27.09
C GLU A 142 23.07 16.21 -25.99
#